data_AF-A0A7S1RHE0-F1
#
_entry.id   AF-A0A7S1RHE0-F1
#
_cell.length_a   1.000
_cell.length_b   1.000
_cell.length_c   1.000
_cell.angle_alpha   90.00
_cell.angle_beta   90.00
_cell.angle_gamma   90.00
#
_symmetry.space_group_name_H-M   'P 1'
#
loop_
_entity.id
_entity.type
_entity.pdbx_description
1 polymer ?
#
loop_
_entity_poly.entity_id
_entity_poly.type
_entity_poly.pdbx_seq_one_letter_code
_entity_poly.pdbx_strand_id
1 'polypeptide(L)'
;ADLAFYSRAASARSRNASEDERSRLRHKFFAGLVGPPPEPLVAPNPELGDLPFVAITDSFLDAVRAGSVKARVASVEGFGDNSVVFSDGASEEFDDVILATGYRLELPFLPPAARSALELQPDDQLQPAILHEAVWPLGPPRLAFVGLYRGPYFAAIELQARWACGVFSGRLPPPASQELADGLELERRIRAQRPRPQFPHGDYVGMVEALAKHVGVHPSAILEDSAHPLHTLLLDGPLLPFHFRLVGFGAKPEVAEATIRECAARFPVQASM
;
A
#
# COMPACT_ATOMS: atom_id res chain seq x y z
N ALA A 1 6.94 -12.14 7.58
CA ALA A 1 8.06 -11.34 7.04
C ALA A 1 7.71 -9.86 6.96
N ASP A 2 6.52 -9.49 6.45
CA ASP A 2 6.12 -8.07 6.23
C ASP A 2 5.96 -7.22 7.50
N LEU A 3 5.55 -7.85 8.61
CA LEU A 3 5.41 -7.23 9.93
C LEU A 3 6.71 -6.63 10.49
N ALA A 4 7.88 -7.02 9.96
CA ALA A 4 9.19 -6.51 10.40
C ALA A 4 9.45 -5.06 9.93
N PHE A 5 8.82 -4.63 8.84
CA PHE A 5 9.03 -3.29 8.27
C PHE A 5 7.97 -2.27 8.68
N TYR A 6 6.79 -2.74 9.09
CA TYR A 6 5.66 -1.87 9.42
C TYR A 6 5.50 -1.63 10.93
N SER A 7 6.61 -1.35 11.62
CA SER A 7 6.56 -0.77 12.98
C SER A 7 6.74 0.75 12.93
N ARG A 8 6.34 1.45 13.99
CA ARG A 8 6.54 2.90 14.10
C ARG A 8 8.03 3.23 14.12
N ALA A 9 8.83 2.44 14.82
CA ALA A 9 10.29 2.60 14.87
C ALA A 9 10.94 2.37 13.49
N ALA A 10 10.51 1.35 12.74
CA ALA A 10 11.02 1.08 11.40
C ALA A 10 10.63 2.20 10.41
N SER A 11 9.36 2.65 10.43
CA SER A 11 8.90 3.80 9.65
C SER A 11 9.73 5.04 9.98
N ALA A 12 9.91 5.38 11.26
CA ALA A 12 10.70 6.54 11.69
C ALA A 12 12.16 6.50 11.21
N ARG A 13 12.84 5.34 11.33
CA ARG A 13 14.20 5.16 10.79
C ARG A 13 14.25 5.35 9.28
N SER A 14 13.21 4.93 8.56
CA SER A 14 13.15 5.02 7.10
C SER A 14 12.83 6.42 6.56
N ARG A 15 12.24 7.33 7.36
CA ARG A 15 11.86 8.68 6.90
C ARG A 15 13.03 9.55 6.48
N ASN A 16 14.19 9.34 7.09
CA ASN A 16 15.42 10.10 6.78
C ASN A 16 16.33 9.37 5.79
N ALA A 17 15.99 8.14 5.41
CA ALA A 17 16.78 7.36 4.47
C ALA A 17 16.37 7.69 3.03
N SER A 18 17.36 7.77 2.14
CA SER A 18 17.13 7.84 0.70
C SER A 18 16.36 6.61 0.21
N GLU A 19 15.71 6.73 -0.96
CA GLU A 19 15.02 5.60 -1.60
C GLU A 19 15.96 4.41 -1.86
N ASP A 20 17.19 4.69 -2.27
CA ASP A 20 18.24 3.68 -2.49
C ASP A 20 18.60 2.94 -1.20
N GLU A 21 18.77 3.65 -0.09
CA GLU A 21 19.07 3.03 1.21
C GLU A 21 17.93 2.13 1.66
N ARG A 22 16.68 2.58 1.53
CA ARG A 22 15.49 1.77 1.85
C ARG A 22 15.42 0.51 0.98
N SER A 23 15.69 0.64 -0.32
CA SER A 23 15.70 -0.48 -1.25
C SER A 23 16.82 -1.47 -0.95
N ARG A 24 18.04 -1.00 -0.63
CA ARG A 24 19.16 -1.88 -0.21
C ARG A 24 18.86 -2.62 1.09
N LEU A 25 18.27 -1.95 2.09
CA LEU A 25 17.90 -2.58 3.36
C LEU A 25 16.85 -3.69 3.16
N ARG A 26 15.79 -3.41 2.39
CA ARG A 26 14.78 -4.42 2.03
C ARG A 26 15.39 -5.58 1.27
N HIS A 27 16.21 -5.29 0.25
CA HIS A 27 16.88 -6.33 -0.55
C HIS A 27 17.74 -7.22 0.33
N LYS A 28 18.59 -6.64 1.20
CA LYS A 28 19.44 -7.38 2.13
C LYS A 28 18.63 -8.29 3.05
N PHE A 29 17.51 -7.80 3.60
CA PHE A 29 16.62 -8.59 4.44
C PHE A 29 16.01 -9.77 3.69
N PHE A 30 15.41 -9.54 2.51
CA PHE A 30 14.79 -10.60 1.73
C PHE A 30 15.83 -11.62 1.24
N ALA A 31 16.98 -11.17 0.73
CA ALA A 31 18.07 -12.06 0.32
C ALA A 31 18.54 -12.96 1.48
N GLY A 32 18.58 -12.43 2.71
CA GLY A 32 18.89 -13.21 3.91
C GLY A 32 17.83 -14.25 4.29
N LEU A 33 16.58 -14.07 3.88
CA LEU A 33 15.47 -15.00 4.15
C LEU A 33 15.32 -16.08 3.08
N VAL A 34 15.39 -15.71 1.81
CA VAL A 34 15.03 -16.60 0.69
C VAL A 34 16.24 -17.17 -0.06
N GLY A 35 17.46 -16.67 0.20
CA GLY A 35 18.65 -17.04 -0.54
C GLY A 35 18.71 -16.40 -1.94
N PRO A 36 19.70 -16.78 -2.78
CA PRO A 36 19.82 -16.22 -4.12
C PRO A 36 18.67 -16.70 -5.04
N PRO A 37 18.21 -15.85 -5.97
CA PRO A 37 17.23 -16.25 -6.98
C PRO A 37 17.78 -17.43 -7.82
N PRO A 38 16.97 -18.46 -8.18
CA PRO A 38 17.40 -19.49 -9.12
C PRO A 38 17.79 -18.89 -10.47
N GLU A 39 18.87 -19.39 -11.08
CA GLU A 39 19.20 -19.08 -12.48
C GLU A 39 18.42 -19.99 -13.45
N PRO A 40 17.97 -19.48 -14.61
CA PRO A 40 17.95 -18.08 -15.01
C PRO A 40 16.68 -17.40 -14.49
N LEU A 41 16.83 -16.48 -13.53
CA LEU A 41 15.80 -15.48 -13.26
C LEU A 41 16.20 -14.20 -13.96
N VAL A 42 15.30 -13.75 -14.81
CA VAL A 42 15.35 -12.49 -15.52
C VAL A 42 15.45 -11.40 -14.46
N ALA A 43 16.64 -10.81 -14.33
CA ALA A 43 16.79 -9.57 -13.59
C ALA A 43 16.03 -8.48 -14.37
N PRO A 44 15.18 -7.68 -13.72
CA PRO A 44 14.64 -6.47 -14.33
C PRO A 44 15.81 -5.64 -14.86
N ASN A 45 15.72 -5.16 -16.10
CA ASN A 45 16.74 -4.27 -16.66
C ASN A 45 16.33 -2.82 -16.39
N PRO A 46 16.95 -2.12 -15.42
CA PRO A 46 16.57 -0.75 -15.08
C PRO A 46 16.81 0.22 -16.25
N GLU A 47 17.73 -0.11 -17.17
CA GLU A 47 18.03 0.70 -18.35
C GLU A 47 16.91 0.69 -19.39
N LEU A 48 16.02 -0.31 -19.36
CA LEU A 48 14.83 -0.39 -20.22
C LEU A 48 13.60 0.30 -19.61
N GLY A 49 13.73 0.88 -18.41
CA GLY A 49 12.60 1.46 -17.68
C GLY A 49 11.67 0.44 -17.04
N ASP A 50 12.07 -0.84 -17.01
CA ASP A 50 11.34 -1.90 -16.34
C ASP A 50 11.37 -1.67 -14.83
N LEU A 51 10.25 -1.24 -14.28
CA LEU A 51 10.09 -1.22 -12.82
C LEU A 51 9.64 -2.60 -12.36
N PRO A 52 10.44 -3.30 -11.54
CA PRO A 52 10.00 -4.57 -11.00
C PRO A 52 8.75 -4.38 -10.16
N PHE A 53 7.70 -5.10 -10.51
CA PHE A 53 6.55 -5.26 -9.64
C PHE A 53 6.79 -6.47 -8.76
N VAL A 54 6.49 -6.32 -7.48
CA VAL A 54 6.54 -7.41 -6.52
C VAL A 54 5.21 -8.18 -6.63
N ALA A 55 5.32 -9.49 -6.81
CA ALA A 55 4.21 -10.43 -6.68
C ALA A 55 4.43 -11.29 -5.42
N ILE A 56 3.34 -11.65 -4.74
CA ILE A 56 3.38 -12.58 -3.61
C ILE A 56 2.83 -13.91 -4.11
N THR A 57 3.66 -14.94 -4.07
CA THR A 57 3.31 -16.28 -4.54
C THR A 57 4.21 -17.30 -3.86
N ASP A 58 3.62 -18.39 -3.37
CA ASP A 58 4.36 -19.46 -2.71
C ASP A 58 4.87 -20.51 -3.71
N SER A 59 4.22 -20.67 -4.87
CA SER A 59 4.43 -21.81 -5.78
C SER A 59 5.01 -21.45 -7.15
N PHE A 60 5.03 -20.17 -7.54
CA PHE A 60 5.46 -19.77 -8.88
C PHE A 60 6.88 -20.23 -9.21
N LEU A 61 7.82 -20.01 -8.28
CA LEU A 61 9.22 -20.39 -8.50
C LEU A 61 9.39 -21.91 -8.63
N ASP A 62 8.60 -22.70 -7.89
CA ASP A 62 8.63 -24.15 -7.97
C ASP A 62 8.02 -24.65 -9.30
N ALA A 63 6.96 -24.01 -9.79
CA ALA A 63 6.39 -24.31 -11.10
C ALA A 63 7.36 -23.99 -12.25
N VAL A 64 8.11 -22.88 -12.14
CA VAL A 64 9.18 -22.54 -13.09
C VAL A 64 10.30 -23.58 -13.06
N ARG A 65 10.74 -23.99 -11.86
CA ARG A 65 11.77 -25.04 -11.69
C ARG A 65 11.32 -26.39 -12.26
N ALA A 66 10.04 -26.73 -12.10
CA ALA A 66 9.46 -27.97 -12.63
C ALA A 66 9.21 -27.92 -14.15
N GLY A 67 9.33 -26.74 -14.78
CA GLY A 67 9.06 -26.53 -16.21
C GLY A 67 7.58 -26.48 -16.59
N SER A 68 6.66 -26.46 -15.61
CA SER A 68 5.22 -26.32 -15.86
C SER A 68 4.81 -24.88 -16.14
N VAL A 69 5.64 -23.91 -15.77
CA VAL A 69 5.51 -22.49 -16.14
C VAL A 69 6.78 -22.03 -16.84
N LYS A 70 6.64 -21.45 -18.03
CA LYS A 70 7.75 -20.81 -18.75
C LYS A 70 7.55 -19.30 -18.72
N ALA A 71 8.42 -18.59 -18.00
CA ALA A 71 8.44 -17.14 -18.03
C ALA A 71 9.11 -16.64 -19.33
N ARG A 72 8.51 -15.66 -19.99
CA ARG A 72 9.05 -15.01 -21.21
C ARG A 72 9.09 -13.50 -21.00
N VAL A 73 10.17 -12.87 -21.44
CA VAL A 73 10.40 -11.43 -21.33
C VAL A 73 10.20 -10.81 -22.71
N ALA A 74 8.95 -10.75 -23.14
CA ALA A 74 8.56 -10.19 -24.41
C ALA A 74 7.14 -9.66 -24.31
N SER A 75 6.82 -8.62 -25.09
CA SER A 75 5.43 -8.21 -25.28
C SER A 75 4.78 -9.07 -26.35
N VAL A 76 3.45 -9.19 -26.27
CA VAL A 76 2.64 -9.75 -27.35
C VAL A 76 2.45 -8.68 -28.41
N GLU A 77 2.83 -8.96 -29.65
CA GLU A 77 2.66 -8.06 -30.80
C GLU A 77 1.39 -8.36 -31.60
N GLY A 78 0.91 -9.60 -31.55
CA GLY A 78 -0.30 -9.99 -32.25
C GLY A 78 -0.69 -11.44 -32.05
N PHE A 79 -1.84 -11.79 -32.62
CA PHE A 79 -2.38 -13.15 -32.65
C PHE A 79 -2.46 -13.61 -34.11
N GLY A 80 -1.89 -14.78 -34.40
CA GLY A 80 -2.15 -15.52 -35.63
C GLY A 80 -3.41 -16.38 -35.49
N ASP A 81 -3.62 -17.31 -36.43
CA ASP A 81 -4.83 -18.17 -36.43
C ASP A 81 -4.91 -19.08 -35.20
N ASN A 82 -3.77 -19.61 -34.73
CA ASN A 82 -3.68 -20.43 -33.50
C ASN A 82 -2.39 -20.14 -32.71
N SER A 83 -1.81 -18.96 -32.91
CA SER A 83 -0.50 -18.60 -32.35
C SER A 83 -0.45 -17.19 -31.78
N VAL A 84 0.50 -16.97 -30.88
CA VAL A 84 0.83 -15.65 -30.33
C VAL A 84 2.20 -15.25 -30.87
N VAL A 85 2.29 -14.04 -31.43
CA VAL A 85 3.53 -13.45 -31.94
C VAL A 85 4.11 -12.52 -30.86
N PHE A 86 5.38 -12.73 -30.53
CA PHE A 86 6.09 -12.02 -29.48
C PHE A 86 7.14 -11.06 -30.06
N SER A 87 7.47 -10.01 -29.29
CA SER A 87 8.44 -8.98 -29.68
C SER A 87 9.88 -9.44 -29.82
N ASP A 88 10.19 -10.65 -29.36
CA ASP A 88 11.49 -11.30 -29.58
C ASP A 88 11.54 -12.11 -30.89
N GLY A 89 10.49 -12.01 -31.71
CA GLY A 89 10.35 -12.70 -33.00
C GLY A 89 9.83 -14.13 -32.91
N ALA A 90 9.57 -14.64 -31.69
CA ALA A 90 8.97 -15.96 -31.54
C ALA A 90 7.48 -15.97 -31.92
N SER A 91 7.01 -17.10 -32.42
CA SER A 91 5.59 -17.41 -32.60
C SER A 91 5.34 -18.81 -32.06
N GLU A 92 4.42 -18.94 -31.11
CA GLU A 92 4.07 -20.21 -30.46
C GLU A 92 2.56 -20.41 -30.43
N GLU A 93 2.12 -21.67 -30.49
CA GLU A 93 0.71 -22.04 -30.42
C GLU A 93 0.22 -22.12 -28.97
N PHE A 94 -1.00 -21.66 -28.72
CA PHE A 94 -1.66 -21.69 -27.41
C PHE A 94 -3.14 -22.01 -27.56
N ASP A 95 -3.66 -22.87 -26.70
CA ASP A 95 -5.10 -23.20 -26.68
C ASP A 95 -5.95 -22.08 -26.06
N ASP A 96 -5.41 -21.42 -25.03
CA ASP A 96 -6.10 -20.41 -24.24
C ASP A 96 -5.20 -19.19 -23.94
N VAL A 97 -5.81 -18.01 -23.88
CA VAL A 97 -5.13 -16.75 -23.55
C VAL A 97 -5.84 -16.09 -22.37
N ILE A 98 -5.14 -15.91 -21.26
CA ILE A 98 -5.66 -15.25 -20.05
C ILE A 98 -5.03 -13.86 -19.92
N LEU A 99 -5.86 -12.82 -20.07
CA LEU A 99 -5.43 -11.43 -19.92
C LEU A 99 -5.46 -11.00 -18.45
N ALA A 100 -4.34 -11.20 -17.74
CA ALA A 100 -4.15 -10.75 -16.36
C ALA A 100 -3.58 -9.31 -16.27
N THR A 101 -4.09 -8.39 -17.10
CA THR A 101 -3.51 -7.04 -17.32
C THR A 101 -4.03 -5.96 -16.35
N GLY A 102 -4.74 -6.34 -15.29
CA GLY A 102 -5.26 -5.43 -14.28
C GLY A 102 -6.66 -4.88 -14.59
N TYR A 103 -7.01 -3.80 -13.91
CA TYR A 103 -8.36 -3.21 -13.94
C TYR A 103 -8.30 -1.70 -14.19
N ARG A 104 -9.39 -1.15 -14.73
CA ARG A 104 -9.61 0.30 -14.87
C ARG A 104 -10.68 0.75 -13.88
N LEU A 105 -10.54 1.96 -13.35
CA LEU A 105 -11.56 2.55 -12.48
C LEU A 105 -12.59 3.32 -13.30
N GLU A 106 -13.85 2.89 -13.22
CA GLU A 106 -14.98 3.63 -13.78
C GLU A 106 -16.00 3.96 -12.68
N LEU A 107 -16.50 5.21 -12.70
CA LEU A 107 -17.49 5.72 -11.75
C LEU A 107 -18.69 6.33 -12.50
N PRO A 108 -19.43 5.54 -13.31
CA PRO A 108 -20.46 6.07 -14.22
C PRO A 108 -21.66 6.67 -13.49
N PHE A 109 -21.87 6.31 -12.21
CA PHE A 109 -22.91 6.87 -11.35
C PHE A 109 -22.59 8.30 -10.87
N LEU A 110 -21.36 8.80 -11.05
CA LEU A 110 -20.98 10.16 -10.68
C LEU A 110 -21.19 11.14 -11.85
N PRO A 111 -21.78 12.33 -11.59
CA PRO A 111 -21.93 13.35 -12.61
C PRO A 111 -20.57 13.83 -13.14
N PRO A 112 -20.49 14.36 -14.38
CA PRO A 112 -19.23 14.81 -14.97
C PRO A 112 -18.42 15.77 -14.09
N ALA A 113 -19.09 16.70 -13.40
CA ALA A 113 -18.44 17.63 -12.48
C ALA A 113 -17.77 16.92 -11.29
N ALA A 114 -18.41 15.91 -10.71
CA ALA A 114 -17.82 15.12 -9.63
C ALA A 114 -16.62 14.29 -10.13
N ARG A 115 -16.73 13.69 -11.33
CA ARG A 115 -15.59 12.98 -11.96
C ARG A 115 -14.42 13.90 -12.26
N SER A 116 -14.69 15.14 -12.68
CA SER A 116 -13.66 16.16 -12.89
C SER A 116 -12.96 16.56 -11.59
N ALA A 117 -13.70 16.64 -10.48
CA ALA A 117 -13.12 16.96 -9.16
C ALA A 117 -12.20 15.84 -8.61
N LEU A 118 -12.31 14.62 -9.14
CA LEU A 118 -11.41 13.51 -8.84
C LEU A 118 -10.14 13.52 -9.70
N GLU A 119 -10.07 14.36 -10.73
CA GLU A 119 -9.04 14.29 -11.76
C GLU A 119 -8.87 12.86 -12.30
N LEU A 120 -10.00 12.19 -12.54
CA LEU A 120 -10.06 10.76 -12.85
C LEU A 120 -9.23 10.42 -14.08
N GLN A 121 -8.31 9.46 -13.93
CA GLN A 121 -7.52 8.84 -15.00
C GLN A 121 -7.79 7.33 -14.98
N PRO A 122 -8.79 6.84 -15.75
CA PRO A 122 -9.22 5.44 -15.70
C PRO A 122 -8.10 4.43 -16.04
N ASP A 123 -7.16 4.83 -16.88
CA ASP A 123 -6.03 4.00 -17.31
C ASP A 123 -4.84 4.06 -16.33
N ASP A 124 -4.88 4.95 -15.33
CA ASP A 124 -3.90 4.97 -14.25
C ASP A 124 -4.25 3.91 -13.20
N GLN A 125 -3.69 2.71 -13.36
CA GLN A 125 -3.92 1.58 -12.45
C GLN A 125 -3.28 1.75 -11.06
N LEU A 126 -2.40 2.74 -10.87
CA LEU A 126 -1.69 2.95 -9.61
C LEU A 126 -2.43 3.96 -8.72
N GLN A 127 -2.96 5.03 -9.32
CA GLN A 127 -3.65 6.12 -8.62
C GLN A 127 -4.67 6.77 -9.57
N PRO A 128 -5.84 6.15 -9.79
CA PRO A 128 -6.81 6.59 -10.78
C PRO A 128 -7.53 7.89 -10.42
N ALA A 129 -7.47 8.35 -9.17
CA ALA A 129 -8.11 9.57 -8.69
C ALA A 129 -7.22 10.31 -7.68
N ILE A 130 -7.40 11.62 -7.57
CA ILE A 130 -6.70 12.49 -6.62
C ILE A 130 -7.62 12.76 -5.42
N LEU A 131 -7.20 12.31 -4.25
CA LEU A 131 -7.99 12.31 -3.02
C LEU A 131 -7.10 12.52 -1.80
N HIS A 132 -7.34 13.56 -1.00
CA HIS A 132 -6.62 13.76 0.27
C HIS A 132 -6.80 12.54 1.17
N GLU A 133 -5.68 11.92 1.59
CA GLU A 133 -5.61 10.67 2.38
C GLU A 133 -6.40 9.49 1.76
N ALA A 134 -6.58 9.51 0.43
CA ALA A 134 -7.46 8.61 -0.29
C ALA A 134 -8.94 8.61 0.18
N VAL A 135 -9.39 9.73 0.79
CA VAL A 135 -10.77 9.92 1.27
C VAL A 135 -11.48 11.06 0.56
N TRP A 136 -10.90 12.25 0.58
CA TRP A 136 -11.64 13.48 0.27
C TRP A 136 -11.29 14.02 -1.12
N PRO A 137 -12.27 14.15 -2.03
CA PRO A 137 -12.09 14.85 -3.29
C PRO A 137 -12.10 16.37 -3.08
N LEU A 138 -11.71 17.12 -4.12
CA LEU A 138 -11.88 18.57 -4.12
C LEU A 138 -13.38 18.92 -4.02
N GLY A 139 -13.74 19.78 -3.06
CA GLY A 139 -15.09 20.32 -2.92
C GLY A 139 -15.68 20.15 -1.52
N PRO A 140 -17.00 20.32 -1.37
CA PRO A 140 -17.66 20.20 -0.08
C PRO A 140 -17.62 18.76 0.45
N PRO A 141 -17.55 18.54 1.78
CA PRO A 141 -17.45 17.22 2.40
C PRO A 141 -18.80 16.50 2.38
N ARG A 142 -19.27 16.15 1.19
CA ARG A 142 -20.53 15.44 0.92
C ARG A 142 -20.32 14.12 0.18
N LEU A 143 -19.09 13.87 -0.26
CA LEU A 143 -18.64 12.65 -0.92
C LEU A 143 -17.30 12.28 -0.30
N ALA A 144 -17.15 11.00 0.03
CA ALA A 144 -15.92 10.43 0.55
C ALA A 144 -15.70 9.07 -0.13
N PHE A 145 -14.44 8.72 -0.30
CA PHE A 145 -14.02 7.41 -0.79
C PHE A 145 -13.41 6.62 0.35
N VAL A 146 -13.56 5.31 0.28
CA VAL A 146 -13.03 4.36 1.25
C VAL A 146 -12.44 3.21 0.45
N GLY A 147 -11.16 2.90 0.66
CA GLY A 147 -10.48 1.82 -0.07
C GLY A 147 -10.02 2.19 -1.48
N LEU A 148 -10.12 3.46 -1.90
CA LEU A 148 -9.63 3.88 -3.22
C LEU A 148 -8.14 4.24 -3.18
N TYR A 149 -7.30 3.23 -2.91
CA TYR A 149 -5.84 3.31 -2.95
C TYR A 149 -5.27 1.92 -3.31
N ARG A 150 -3.96 1.84 -3.56
CA ARG A 150 -3.28 0.59 -3.92
C ARG A 150 -2.51 0.00 -2.75
N GLY A 151 -2.95 -1.14 -2.23
CA GLY A 151 -2.28 -1.91 -1.18
C GLY A 151 -3.22 -2.62 -0.21
N PRO A 152 -2.78 -3.66 0.52
CA PRO A 152 -3.61 -4.42 1.46
C PRO A 152 -3.73 -3.75 2.84
N TYR A 153 -4.15 -2.48 2.87
CA TYR A 153 -4.12 -1.64 4.09
C TYR A 153 -5.45 -1.62 4.85
N PHE A 154 -5.88 -2.74 5.44
CA PHE A 154 -7.18 -2.84 6.12
C PHE A 154 -7.38 -1.81 7.25
N ALA A 155 -6.33 -1.46 8.00
CA ALA A 155 -6.42 -0.41 9.02
C ALA A 155 -6.75 0.96 8.39
N ALA A 156 -6.20 1.24 7.21
CA ALA A 156 -6.50 2.47 6.49
C ALA A 156 -7.98 2.50 6.09
N ILE A 157 -8.50 1.44 5.48
CA ILE A 157 -9.93 1.36 5.08
C ILE A 157 -10.86 1.63 6.27
N GLU A 158 -10.59 1.00 7.42
CA GLU A 158 -11.39 1.22 8.63
C GLU A 158 -11.33 2.69 9.08
N LEU A 159 -10.13 3.28 9.14
CA LEU A 159 -9.97 4.67 9.58
C LEU A 159 -10.55 5.68 8.59
N GLN A 160 -10.42 5.45 7.28
CA GLN A 160 -11.07 6.23 6.23
C GLN A 160 -12.59 6.24 6.43
N ALA A 161 -13.18 5.07 6.64
CA ALA A 161 -14.61 4.95 6.92
C ALA A 161 -15.01 5.67 8.21
N ARG A 162 -14.24 5.51 9.29
CA ARG A 162 -14.50 6.19 10.57
C ARG A 162 -14.41 7.71 10.43
N TRP A 163 -13.45 8.21 9.66
CA TRP A 163 -13.31 9.64 9.40
C TRP A 163 -14.50 10.17 8.59
N ALA A 164 -14.81 9.53 7.46
CA ALA A 164 -15.93 9.90 6.59
C ALA A 164 -17.26 9.92 7.36
N CYS A 165 -17.58 8.84 8.09
CA CYS A 165 -18.79 8.78 8.90
C CYS A 165 -18.79 9.81 10.05
N GLY A 166 -17.64 10.06 10.67
CA GLY A 166 -17.49 11.09 11.70
C GLY A 166 -17.80 12.49 11.17
N VAL A 167 -17.32 12.82 9.97
CA VAL A 167 -17.60 14.09 9.28
C VAL A 167 -19.07 14.18 8.88
N PHE A 168 -19.62 13.17 8.21
CA PHE A 168 -21.02 13.19 7.76
C PHE A 168 -22.03 13.23 8.91
N SER A 169 -21.69 12.65 10.07
CA SER A 169 -22.53 12.73 11.27
C SER A 169 -22.33 14.01 12.09
N GLY A 170 -21.38 14.87 11.71
CA GLY A 170 -21.03 16.09 12.45
C GLY A 170 -20.24 15.86 13.74
N ARG A 171 -19.78 14.62 14.02
CA ARG A 171 -18.93 14.29 15.17
C ARG A 171 -17.50 14.79 14.99
N LEU A 172 -17.00 14.79 13.76
CA LEU A 172 -15.67 15.25 13.40
C LEU A 172 -15.78 16.43 12.44
N PRO A 173 -14.86 17.41 12.51
CA PRO A 173 -14.78 18.44 11.50
C PRO A 173 -14.32 17.83 10.16
N PRO A 174 -14.80 18.35 9.01
CA PRO A 174 -14.18 18.05 7.73
C PRO A 174 -12.73 18.57 7.70
N PRO A 175 -11.88 18.09 6.75
CA PRO A 175 -10.55 18.67 6.56
C PRO A 175 -10.66 20.18 6.30
N ALA A 176 -9.74 20.95 6.87
CA ALA A 176 -9.68 22.39 6.63
C ALA A 176 -9.37 22.65 5.15
N SER A 177 -9.84 23.78 4.58
CA SER A 177 -9.66 24.07 3.15
C SER A 177 -8.19 24.04 2.71
N GLN A 178 -7.27 24.57 3.54
CA GLN A 178 -5.85 24.56 3.25
C GLN A 178 -5.26 23.14 3.33
N GLU A 179 -5.64 22.38 4.36
CA GLU A 179 -5.22 20.98 4.53
C GLU A 179 -5.66 20.12 3.33
N LEU A 180 -6.91 20.27 2.90
CA LEU A 180 -7.42 19.58 1.71
C LEU A 180 -6.63 19.97 0.46
N ALA A 181 -6.33 21.25 0.26
CA ALA A 181 -5.57 21.71 -0.89
C ALA A 181 -4.13 21.15 -0.90
N ASP A 182 -3.45 21.19 0.24
CA ASP A 182 -2.08 20.69 0.39
C ASP A 182 -2.01 19.17 0.20
N GLY A 183 -3.00 18.45 0.73
CA GLY A 183 -3.15 17.01 0.57
C GLY A 183 -3.39 16.60 -0.88
N LEU A 184 -4.30 17.27 -1.60
CA LEU A 184 -4.52 17.01 -3.02
C LEU A 184 -3.25 17.29 -3.85
N GLU A 185 -2.48 18.32 -3.50
CA GLU A 185 -1.22 18.62 -4.18
C GLU A 185 -0.11 17.59 -3.88
N LEU A 186 -0.11 17.01 -2.67
CA LEU A 186 0.76 15.86 -2.37
C LEU A 186 0.39 14.65 -3.25
N GLU A 187 -0.90 14.35 -3.39
CA GLU A 187 -1.37 13.24 -4.23
C GLU A 187 -1.02 13.44 -5.71
N ARG A 188 -1.12 14.67 -6.22
CA ARG A 188 -0.66 15.00 -7.59
C ARG A 188 0.84 14.77 -7.75
N ARG A 189 1.65 15.14 -6.76
CA ARG A 189 3.10 14.88 -6.76
C ARG A 189 3.42 13.39 -6.75
N ILE A 190 2.71 12.60 -5.95
CA ILE A 190 2.80 11.12 -5.96
C ILE A 190 2.46 10.58 -7.36
N ARG A 191 1.37 11.07 -7.99
CA ARG A 191 0.98 10.68 -9.34
C ARG A 191 2.04 11.07 -10.38
N ALA A 192 2.69 12.21 -10.21
CA ALA A 192 3.69 12.71 -11.14
C ALA A 192 5.05 12.00 -11.01
N GLN A 193 5.32 11.24 -9.95
CA GLN A 193 6.60 10.58 -9.72
C GLN A 193 6.99 9.66 -10.89
N ARG A 194 8.26 9.73 -11.31
CA ARG A 194 8.85 8.89 -12.35
C ARG A 194 10.25 8.41 -11.90
N PRO A 195 10.51 7.10 -11.84
CA PRO A 195 9.53 6.01 -11.91
C PRO A 195 8.49 6.08 -10.78
N ARG A 196 7.25 5.61 -11.03
CA ARG A 196 6.23 5.52 -9.97
C ARG A 196 6.29 4.13 -9.32
N PRO A 197 6.42 4.01 -7.99
CA PRO A 197 6.44 2.71 -7.34
C PRO A 197 5.10 1.97 -7.50
N GLN A 198 5.14 0.64 -7.49
CA GLN A 198 3.94 -0.23 -7.55
C GLN A 198 2.91 0.11 -6.47
N PHE A 199 3.36 0.60 -5.31
CA PHE A 199 2.54 1.10 -4.21
C PHE A 199 2.88 2.58 -3.99
N PRO A 200 2.10 3.52 -4.58
CA PRO A 200 2.39 4.95 -4.52
C PRO A 200 2.46 5.51 -3.09
N HIS A 201 1.66 4.97 -2.18
CA HIS A 201 1.62 5.32 -0.75
C HIS A 201 2.50 4.37 0.08
N GLY A 202 3.81 4.37 -0.17
CA GLY A 202 4.74 3.41 0.43
C GLY A 202 4.93 3.51 1.95
N ASP A 203 4.64 4.67 2.58
CA ASP A 203 4.64 4.81 4.05
C ASP A 203 3.26 4.50 4.64
N TYR A 204 2.90 3.22 4.60
CA TYR A 204 1.64 2.72 5.19
C TYR A 204 1.47 3.16 6.65
N VAL A 205 2.54 3.10 7.44
CA VAL A 205 2.49 3.49 8.86
C VAL A 205 2.16 4.96 8.98
N GLY A 206 2.87 5.83 8.25
CA GLY A 206 2.59 7.27 8.23
C GLY A 206 1.14 7.60 7.86
N MET A 207 0.63 6.97 6.79
CA MET A 207 -0.75 7.17 6.32
C MET A 207 -1.78 6.78 7.39
N VAL A 208 -1.65 5.60 7.98
CA VAL A 208 -2.60 5.13 9.01
C VAL A 208 -2.51 5.97 10.29
N GLU A 209 -1.30 6.41 10.68
CA GLU A 209 -1.13 7.32 11.83
C GLU A 209 -1.77 8.69 11.57
N ALA A 210 -1.67 9.23 10.35
CA ALA A 210 -2.32 10.48 9.96
C ALA A 210 -3.86 10.36 10.02
N LEU A 211 -4.42 9.32 9.39
CA LEU A 211 -5.85 8.99 9.48
C LEU A 211 -6.31 8.83 10.94
N ALA A 212 -5.54 8.15 11.78
CA ALA A 212 -5.87 7.96 13.19
C ALA A 212 -5.92 9.28 13.97
N LYS A 213 -5.09 10.26 13.61
CA LYS A 213 -5.13 11.62 14.19
C LYS A 213 -6.40 12.36 13.76
N HIS A 214 -6.78 12.31 12.48
CA HIS A 214 -8.04 12.91 12.00
C HIS A 214 -9.27 12.32 12.70
N VAL A 215 -9.25 11.02 12.99
CA VAL A 215 -10.33 10.32 13.70
C VAL A 215 -10.28 10.54 15.22
N GLY A 216 -9.16 11.00 15.78
CA GLY A 216 -8.97 11.20 17.22
C GLY A 216 -8.76 9.89 17.99
N VAL A 217 -8.16 8.88 17.36
CA VAL A 217 -7.93 7.53 17.95
C VAL A 217 -6.45 7.13 17.94
N HIS A 218 -5.57 8.06 17.58
CA HIS A 218 -4.14 7.89 17.66
C HIS A 218 -3.69 7.77 19.13
N PRO A 219 -2.92 6.74 19.51
CA PRO A 219 -2.53 6.49 20.90
C PRO A 219 -1.35 7.37 21.35
N SER A 220 -1.39 8.69 21.09
CA SER A 220 -0.24 9.60 21.34
C SER A 220 0.23 9.55 22.78
N ALA A 221 -0.68 9.62 23.75
CA ALA A 221 -0.32 9.61 25.18
C ALA A 221 0.46 8.36 25.59
N ILE A 222 0.15 7.20 25.00
CA ILE A 222 0.87 5.94 25.26
C ILE A 222 2.24 5.94 24.59
N LEU A 223 2.33 6.52 23.39
CA LEU A 223 3.60 6.63 22.65
C LEU A 223 4.55 7.66 23.27
N GLU A 224 4.03 8.68 23.96
CA GLU A 224 4.81 9.72 24.63
C GLU A 224 5.25 9.33 26.05
N ASP A 225 4.52 8.41 26.71
CA ASP A 225 4.85 7.89 28.02
C ASP A 225 5.71 6.61 27.92
N SER A 226 7.03 6.76 28.07
CA SER A 226 7.97 5.63 28.05
C SER A 226 7.80 4.66 29.22
N ALA A 227 7.11 5.05 30.30
CA ALA A 227 6.78 4.17 31.42
C ALA A 227 5.50 3.36 31.16
N HIS A 228 4.71 3.70 30.13
CA HIS A 228 3.48 2.98 29.84
C HIS A 228 3.78 1.52 29.45
N PRO A 229 3.08 0.51 30.01
CA PRO A 229 3.33 -0.92 29.74
C PRO A 229 3.16 -1.39 28.28
N LEU A 230 2.68 -0.50 27.41
CA LEU A 230 2.44 -0.75 25.99
C LEU A 230 3.37 0.06 25.08
N HIS A 231 4.16 0.99 25.62
CA HIS A 231 4.99 1.92 24.85
C HIS A 231 5.87 1.18 23.82
N THR A 232 6.73 0.29 24.30
CA THR A 232 7.64 -0.51 23.45
C THR A 232 6.89 -1.41 22.47
N LEU A 233 5.75 -1.97 22.89
CA LEU A 233 4.95 -2.85 22.02
C LEU A 233 4.35 -2.08 20.84
N LEU A 234 3.89 -0.85 21.05
CA LEU A 234 3.35 0.00 20.00
C LEU A 234 4.46 0.61 19.12
N LEU A 235 5.63 0.84 19.68
CA LEU A 235 6.74 1.47 18.98
C LEU A 235 7.46 0.47 18.07
N ASP A 236 7.88 -0.67 18.62
CA ASP A 236 8.75 -1.63 17.95
C ASP A 236 7.99 -2.83 17.35
N GLY A 237 6.78 -3.11 17.87
CA GLY A 237 5.90 -4.12 17.33
C GLY A 237 5.27 -3.71 15.99
N PRO A 238 4.67 -4.67 15.27
CA PRO A 238 3.97 -4.36 14.03
C PRO A 238 2.80 -3.42 14.27
N LEU A 239 2.51 -2.56 13.30
CA LEU A 239 1.34 -1.70 13.36
C LEU A 239 0.07 -2.54 13.16
N LEU A 240 -0.69 -2.71 14.24
CA LEU A 240 -1.95 -3.44 14.24
C LEU A 240 -3.14 -2.47 14.22
N PRO A 241 -4.26 -2.80 13.54
CA PRO A 241 -5.50 -2.03 13.62
C PRO A 241 -5.98 -1.80 15.07
N PHE A 242 -5.69 -2.77 15.95
CA PHE A 242 -6.02 -2.72 17.37
C PHE A 242 -5.38 -1.55 18.12
N HIS A 243 -4.25 -1.00 17.64
CA HIS A 243 -3.65 0.21 18.22
C HIS A 243 -4.66 1.38 18.23
N PHE A 244 -5.52 1.46 17.22
CA PHE A 244 -6.53 2.52 17.03
C PHE A 244 -7.87 2.22 17.69
N ARG A 245 -7.87 1.22 18.58
CA ARG A 245 -8.97 0.86 19.48
C ARG A 245 -8.58 0.98 20.95
N LEU A 246 -7.37 1.43 21.27
CA LEU A 246 -6.94 1.71 22.65
C LEU A 246 -7.60 2.98 23.21
N VAL A 247 -7.81 3.99 22.36
CA VAL A 247 -8.32 5.31 22.77
C VAL A 247 -9.33 5.86 21.76
N GLY A 248 -10.05 6.92 22.15
CA GLY A 248 -10.96 7.65 21.28
C GLY A 248 -12.33 6.98 21.07
N PHE A 249 -13.10 7.48 20.12
CA PHE A 249 -14.47 7.02 19.87
C PHE A 249 -14.50 5.57 19.39
N GLY A 250 -15.24 4.70 20.08
CA GLY A 250 -15.33 3.27 19.76
C GLY A 250 -14.13 2.44 20.22
N ALA A 251 -13.38 2.93 21.22
CA ALA A 251 -12.32 2.18 21.88
C ALA A 251 -12.84 0.89 22.53
N LYS A 252 -11.97 -0.12 22.57
CA LYS A 252 -12.13 -1.41 23.25
C LYS A 252 -10.77 -1.79 23.88
N PRO A 253 -10.32 -1.04 24.90
CA PRO A 253 -8.94 -1.08 25.37
C PRO A 253 -8.53 -2.47 25.87
N GLU A 254 -9.40 -3.19 26.56
CA GLU A 254 -9.09 -4.52 27.11
C GLU A 254 -8.83 -5.54 25.99
N VAL A 255 -9.68 -5.54 24.96
CA VAL A 255 -9.53 -6.43 23.80
C VAL A 255 -8.30 -6.03 22.98
N ALA A 256 -8.13 -4.72 22.75
CA ALA A 256 -7.00 -4.19 22.00
C ALA A 256 -5.67 -4.56 22.66
N GLU A 257 -5.54 -4.32 23.97
CA GLU A 257 -4.36 -4.66 24.75
C GLU A 257 -4.08 -6.16 24.73
N ALA A 258 -5.09 -7.00 24.97
CA ALA A 258 -4.94 -8.45 24.94
C ALA A 258 -4.39 -8.94 23.59
N THR A 259 -4.94 -8.44 22.47
CA THR A 259 -4.47 -8.82 21.13
C THR A 259 -3.07 -8.29 20.81
N ILE A 260 -2.73 -7.07 21.23
CA ILE A 260 -1.38 -6.51 21.06
C ILE A 260 -0.35 -7.39 21.79
N ARG A 261 -0.64 -7.77 23.04
CA ARG A 261 0.23 -8.64 23.84
C ARG A 261 0.34 -10.04 23.25
N GLU A 262 -0.76 -10.62 22.78
CA GLU A 262 -0.76 -11.92 22.11
C GLU A 262 0.10 -11.89 20.84
N CYS A 263 -0.04 -10.85 20.01
CA CYS A 263 0.76 -10.68 18.81
C CYS A 263 2.26 -10.58 19.15
N ALA A 264 2.61 -9.77 20.15
CA ALA A 264 3.99 -9.63 20.60
C ALA A 264 4.58 -10.94 21.15
N ALA A 265 3.77 -11.79 21.79
CA ALA A 265 4.23 -13.10 22.27
C ALA A 265 4.49 -14.10 21.12
N ARG A 266 3.70 -14.05 20.05
CA ARG A 266 3.85 -14.92 18.87
C ARG A 266 4.95 -14.47 17.93
N PHE A 267 5.13 -13.15 17.81
CA PHE A 267 6.12 -12.51 16.97
C PHE A 267 6.98 -11.59 17.84
N PRO A 268 7.83 -12.17 18.71
CA PRO A 268 8.71 -11.36 19.55
C PRO A 268 9.52 -10.47 18.62
N VAL A 269 9.48 -9.17 18.90
CA VAL A 269 10.35 -8.21 18.23
C VAL A 269 11.77 -8.71 18.48
N GLN A 270 12.40 -9.25 17.44
CA GLN A 270 13.84 -9.48 17.51
C GLN A 270 14.43 -8.11 17.79
N ALA A 271 15.06 -7.94 18.95
CA ALA A 271 15.87 -6.76 19.22
C ALA A 271 16.93 -6.70 18.11
N SER A 272 16.63 -5.99 17.04
CA SER A 272 17.50 -5.92 15.88
C SER A 272 18.61 -4.92 16.17
N MET A 273 19.84 -5.44 16.07
CA MET A 273 21.12 -4.77 15.81
C MET A 273 21.01 -3.39 15.16
#